data_AF-A0A9D7J0P0-F1
#
_entry.id   AF-A0A9D7J0P0-F1
#
_cell.length_a   1.000
_cell.length_b   1.000
_cell.length_c   1.000
_cell.angle_alpha   90.00
_cell.angle_beta   90.00
_cell.angle_gamma   90.00
#
_symmetry.space_group_name_H-M   'P 1'
#
loop_
_entity.id
_entity.type
_entity.pdbx_description
1 polymer ?
#
loop_
_entity_poly.entity_id
_entity_poly.type
_entity_poly.pdbx_seq_one_letter_code
_entity_poly.pdbx_strand_id
1 'polypeptide(L)'
;MTAEERKELIAKYADGFNQVKQALEGFTPEMLVAHPEPGRWSAAEVVHHLADSEMTSAIRIRRLLVEDRPLIQGYDQELFASRLNYNQREIAPALEAFRYARATTVEILQSMTDADWQREGTHSESGRYTAEDWLRIYAGHAHGHADQIRRLEEKITKQTK
;
A
#
# COMPACT_ATOMS: atom_id res chain seq x y z
N MET A 1 -10.00 17.15 -8.23
CA MET A 1 -9.52 17.60 -6.91
C MET A 1 -8.84 18.95 -7.03
N THR A 2 -8.94 19.78 -6.00
CA THR A 2 -8.17 21.02 -5.91
C THR A 2 -6.67 20.73 -5.69
N ALA A 3 -5.82 21.73 -5.91
CA ALA A 3 -4.38 21.61 -5.64
C ALA A 3 -4.09 21.37 -4.14
N GLU A 4 -4.87 21.97 -3.24
CA GLU A 4 -4.68 21.78 -1.80
C GLU A 4 -5.09 20.37 -1.37
N GLU A 5 -6.23 19.85 -1.85
CA GLU A 5 -6.63 18.46 -1.60
C GLU A 5 -5.55 17.46 -2.10
N ARG A 6 -4.95 17.73 -3.26
CA ARG A 6 -3.83 16.92 -3.78
C ARG A 6 -2.63 16.96 -2.85
N LYS A 7 -2.25 18.15 -2.39
CA LYS A 7 -1.12 18.34 -1.47
C LYS A 7 -1.33 17.59 -0.14
N GLU A 8 -2.53 17.67 0.44
CA GLU A 8 -2.89 16.92 1.65
C GLU A 8 -2.81 15.41 1.44
N LEU A 9 -3.34 14.90 0.33
CA LEU A 9 -3.30 13.47 0.03
C LEU A 9 -1.89 12.99 -0.30
N ILE A 10 -1.04 13.80 -0.93
CA ILE A 10 0.38 13.48 -1.14
C ILE A 10 1.12 13.42 0.19
N ALA A 11 0.85 14.35 1.12
CA ALA A 11 1.44 14.30 2.45
C ALA A 11 1.00 13.05 3.23
N LYS A 12 -0.30 12.71 3.16
CA LYS A 12 -0.84 11.47 3.75
C LYS A 12 -0.22 10.22 3.10
N TYR A 13 -0.04 10.24 1.78
CA TYR A 13 0.68 9.18 1.07
C TYR A 13 2.10 9.06 1.62
N ALA A 14 2.88 10.13 1.67
CA ALA A 14 4.26 10.11 2.18
C ALA A 14 4.36 9.55 3.62
N ASP A 15 3.42 9.92 4.50
CA ASP A 15 3.41 9.49 5.90
C ASP A 15 3.06 8.01 6.10
N GLY A 16 2.39 7.37 5.14
CA GLY A 16 1.89 6.00 5.28
C GLY A 16 2.95 4.96 5.69
N PHE A 17 4.21 5.13 5.28
CA PHE A 17 5.30 4.25 5.73
C PHE A 17 5.55 4.36 7.23
N ASN A 18 5.56 5.58 7.77
CA ASN A 18 5.80 5.82 9.20
C ASN A 18 4.68 5.23 10.04
N GLN A 19 3.42 5.33 9.59
CA GLN A 19 2.28 4.74 10.29
C GLN A 19 2.40 3.23 10.42
N VAL A 20 2.79 2.55 9.33
CA VAL A 20 2.99 1.10 9.34
C VAL A 20 4.17 0.72 10.23
N LYS A 21 5.29 1.45 10.13
CA LYS A 21 6.46 1.22 10.99
C LYS A 21 6.11 1.35 12.47
N GLN A 22 5.37 2.40 12.84
CA GLN A 22 4.93 2.62 14.21
C GLN A 22 3.93 1.54 14.67
N ALA A 23 3.05 1.08 13.79
CA ALA A 23 2.10 0.01 14.12
C ALA A 23 2.78 -1.35 14.39
N LEU A 24 4.00 -1.55 13.88
CA LEU A 24 4.80 -2.76 14.11
C LEU A 24 5.69 -2.66 15.36
N GLU A 25 5.77 -1.51 16.01
CA GLU A 25 6.53 -1.38 17.26
C GLU A 25 5.97 -2.33 18.32
N GLY A 26 6.83 -3.12 18.97
CA GLY A 26 6.43 -4.08 20.00
C GLY A 26 6.09 -5.48 19.50
N PHE A 27 6.00 -5.71 18.18
CA PHE A 27 5.80 -7.06 17.63
C PHE A 27 7.06 -7.93 17.82
N THR A 28 6.88 -9.13 18.38
CA THR A 28 7.89 -10.20 18.34
C THR A 28 7.79 -10.98 17.02
N PRO A 29 8.81 -11.78 16.64
CA PRO A 29 8.74 -12.64 15.47
C PRO A 29 7.50 -13.55 15.45
N GLU A 30 7.10 -14.08 16.60
CA GLU A 30 5.93 -14.95 16.74
C GLU A 30 4.62 -14.18 16.52
N MET A 31 4.54 -12.94 17.00
CA MET A 31 3.38 -12.07 16.78
C MET A 31 3.23 -11.70 15.31
N LEU A 32 4.34 -11.49 14.60
CA LEU A 32 4.31 -11.09 13.18
C LEU A 32 3.60 -12.11 12.31
N VAL A 33 3.78 -13.39 12.61
CA VAL A 33 3.26 -14.51 11.81
C VAL A 33 1.96 -15.10 12.36
N ALA A 34 1.46 -14.58 13.48
CA ALA A 34 0.27 -15.11 14.13
C ALA A 34 -1.02 -14.77 13.37
N HIS A 35 -1.96 -15.72 13.39
CA HIS A 35 -3.32 -15.57 12.88
C HIS A 35 -4.33 -15.62 14.03
N PRO A 36 -4.53 -14.52 14.79
CA PRO A 36 -5.44 -14.50 15.93
C PRO A 36 -6.92 -14.66 15.51
N GLU A 37 -7.22 -14.50 14.22
CA GLU A 37 -8.53 -14.67 13.62
C GLU A 37 -8.44 -15.56 12.37
N PRO A 38 -9.24 -16.63 12.27
CA PRO A 38 -9.27 -17.48 11.09
C PRO A 38 -9.62 -16.69 9.82
N GLY A 39 -8.86 -16.89 8.75
CA GLY A 39 -9.08 -16.26 7.45
C GLY A 39 -8.74 -14.77 7.38
N ARG A 40 -8.06 -14.21 8.39
CA ARG A 40 -7.48 -12.85 8.33
C ARG A 40 -5.97 -12.93 8.16
N TRP A 41 -5.39 -11.94 7.50
CA TRP A 41 -3.93 -11.85 7.35
C TRP A 41 -3.22 -11.57 8.68
N SER A 42 -2.02 -12.13 8.83
CA SER A 42 -1.03 -11.79 9.86
C SER A 42 -0.41 -10.41 9.59
N ALA A 43 0.36 -9.87 10.54
CA ALA A 43 1.07 -8.61 10.33
C ALA A 43 2.16 -8.75 9.24
N ALA A 44 2.84 -9.90 9.17
CA ALA A 44 3.81 -10.17 8.11
C ALA A 44 3.16 -10.21 6.73
N GLU A 45 1.99 -10.82 6.60
CA GLU A 45 1.22 -10.84 5.35
C GLU A 45 0.79 -9.44 4.92
N VAL A 46 0.36 -8.60 5.87
CA VAL A 46 0.04 -7.19 5.59
C VAL A 46 1.26 -6.42 5.10
N VAL A 47 2.45 -6.62 5.70
CA VAL A 47 3.68 -5.94 5.28
C VAL A 47 4.10 -6.35 3.87
N HIS A 48 4.05 -7.65 3.56
CA HIS A 48 4.35 -8.13 2.21
C HIS A 48 3.34 -7.64 1.17
N HIS A 49 2.04 -7.61 1.52
CA HIS A 49 1.02 -7.00 0.68
C HIS A 49 1.30 -5.54 0.39
N LEU A 50 1.68 -4.76 1.41
CA LEU A 50 2.05 -3.35 1.22
C LEU A 50 3.24 -3.20 0.26
N ALA A 51 4.26 -4.05 0.38
CA ALA A 51 5.40 -4.02 -0.55
C ALA A 51 4.95 -4.27 -2.00
N ASP A 52 4.25 -5.37 -2.26
CA ASP A 52 3.85 -5.76 -3.62
C ASP A 52 2.81 -4.80 -4.22
N SER A 53 1.86 -4.34 -3.40
CA SER A 53 0.84 -3.37 -3.81
C SER A 53 1.45 -2.02 -4.17
N GLU A 54 2.44 -1.53 -3.41
CA GLU A 54 3.04 -0.22 -3.62
C GLU A 54 4.07 -0.23 -4.74
N MET A 55 4.82 -1.31 -4.92
CA MET A 55 5.66 -1.49 -6.11
C MET A 55 4.81 -1.54 -7.38
N THR A 56 3.69 -2.26 -7.34
CA THR A 56 2.74 -2.31 -8.46
C THR A 56 2.13 -0.93 -8.71
N SER A 57 1.65 -0.25 -7.67
CA SER A 57 1.00 1.05 -7.79
C SER A 57 1.96 2.14 -8.30
N ALA A 58 3.22 2.12 -7.86
CA ALA A 58 4.27 3.00 -8.33
C ALA A 58 4.49 2.87 -9.85
N ILE A 59 4.38 1.65 -10.40
CA ILE A 59 4.40 1.43 -11.85
C ILE A 59 3.12 1.96 -12.49
N ARG A 60 1.94 1.70 -11.90
CA ARG A 60 0.64 2.15 -12.46
C ARG A 60 0.60 3.67 -12.66
N ILE A 61 1.04 4.46 -11.68
CA ILE A 61 1.05 5.93 -11.81
C ILE A 61 2.03 6.38 -12.89
N ARG A 62 3.23 5.77 -12.97
CA ARG A 62 4.18 6.06 -14.05
C ARG A 62 3.58 5.77 -15.43
N ARG A 63 2.89 4.64 -15.58
CA ARG A 63 2.21 4.27 -16.84
C ARG A 63 1.09 5.26 -17.18
N LEU A 64 0.25 5.64 -16.21
CA LEU A 64 -0.76 6.68 -16.40
C LEU A 64 -0.14 7.99 -16.92
N LEU A 65 1.05 8.35 -16.45
CA LEU A 65 1.75 9.57 -16.84
C LEU A 65 2.41 9.52 -18.22
N VAL A 66 2.94 8.37 -18.63
CA VAL A 66 3.78 8.27 -19.85
C VAL A 66 3.11 7.58 -21.03
N GLU A 67 2.09 6.75 -20.79
CA GLU A 67 1.37 6.02 -21.84
C GLU A 67 0.04 6.70 -22.16
N ASP A 68 -0.41 6.64 -23.42
CA ASP A 68 -1.75 7.08 -23.80
C ASP A 68 -2.78 6.00 -23.46
N ARG A 69 -3.74 6.32 -22.59
CA ARG A 69 -4.85 5.46 -22.15
C ARG A 69 -4.45 4.02 -21.82
N PRO A 70 -3.50 3.79 -20.89
CA PRO A 70 -3.00 2.46 -20.61
C PRO A 70 -4.05 1.54 -19.98
N LEU A 71 -3.93 0.23 -20.25
CA LEU A 71 -4.56 -0.80 -19.43
C LEU A 71 -3.76 -0.98 -18.12
N ILE A 72 -4.41 -0.70 -17.00
CA ILE A 72 -3.90 -0.86 -15.65
C ILE A 72 -4.37 -2.21 -15.11
N GLN A 73 -3.44 -3.14 -14.94
CA GLN A 73 -3.75 -4.52 -14.58
C GLN A 73 -3.95 -4.65 -13.06
N GLY A 74 -5.10 -5.20 -12.66
CA GLY A 74 -5.40 -5.69 -11.32
C GLY A 74 -4.69 -7.02 -11.02
N TYR A 75 -4.70 -7.45 -9.76
CA TYR A 75 -4.10 -8.71 -9.34
C TYR A 75 -4.86 -9.31 -8.16
N ASP A 76 -4.80 -10.63 -8.03
CA ASP A 76 -5.39 -11.35 -6.91
C ASP A 76 -4.43 -11.32 -5.71
N GLN A 77 -4.75 -10.48 -4.73
CA GLN A 77 -3.94 -10.30 -3.52
C GLN A 77 -3.86 -11.57 -2.64
N GLU A 78 -4.91 -12.39 -2.62
CA GLU A 78 -4.93 -13.63 -1.82
C GLU A 78 -4.05 -14.70 -2.49
N LEU A 79 -4.08 -14.75 -3.82
CA LEU A 79 -3.17 -15.60 -4.58
C LEU A 79 -1.72 -15.15 -4.42
N PHE A 80 -1.45 -13.85 -4.39
CA PHE A 80 -0.12 -13.33 -4.10
C PHE A 80 0.33 -13.75 -2.69
N ALA A 81 -0.48 -13.51 -1.67
CA ALA A 81 -0.15 -13.84 -0.29
C ALA A 81 0.19 -15.32 -0.10
N SER A 82 -0.64 -16.20 -0.67
CA SER A 82 -0.46 -17.65 -0.60
C SER A 82 0.70 -18.16 -1.46
N ARG A 83 0.81 -17.75 -2.73
CA ARG A 83 1.81 -18.29 -3.68
C ARG A 83 3.21 -17.73 -3.47
N LEU A 84 3.32 -16.49 -2.99
CA LEU A 84 4.60 -15.84 -2.71
C LEU A 84 5.07 -16.08 -1.27
N ASN A 85 4.35 -16.94 -0.54
CA ASN A 85 4.67 -17.42 0.81
C ASN A 85 4.94 -16.27 1.79
N TYR A 86 4.05 -15.29 1.87
CA TYR A 86 4.26 -14.08 2.67
C TYR A 86 4.64 -14.38 4.12
N ASN A 87 3.92 -15.29 4.79
CA ASN A 87 4.16 -15.60 6.20
C ASN A 87 5.43 -16.43 6.47
N GLN A 88 6.18 -16.83 5.43
CA GLN A 88 7.41 -17.63 5.54
C GLN A 88 8.68 -16.80 5.24
N ARG A 89 8.53 -15.50 5.02
CA ARG A 89 9.60 -14.60 4.58
C ARG A 89 9.90 -13.56 5.65
N GLU A 90 11.15 -13.11 5.65
CA GLU A 90 11.56 -11.96 6.45
C GLU A 90 10.88 -10.68 5.95
N ILE A 91 10.34 -9.88 6.87
CA ILE A 91 9.60 -8.65 6.52
C ILE A 91 10.53 -7.47 6.19
N ALA A 92 11.80 -7.50 6.62
CA ALA A 92 12.71 -6.37 6.48
C ALA A 92 12.93 -5.93 5.01
N PRO A 93 13.21 -6.84 4.05
CA PRO A 93 13.29 -6.46 2.64
C PRO A 93 11.97 -5.91 2.08
N ALA A 94 10.82 -6.41 2.54
CA ALA A 94 9.51 -5.93 2.11
C ALA A 94 9.24 -4.50 2.61
N LEU A 95 9.61 -4.19 3.86
CA LEU A 95 9.53 -2.82 4.39
C LEU A 95 10.39 -1.84 3.57
N GLU A 96 11.61 -2.23 3.18
CA GLU A 96 12.46 -1.37 2.36
C GLU A 96 11.89 -1.18 0.94
N ALA A 97 11.37 -2.24 0.33
CA ALA A 97 10.71 -2.15 -0.97
C ALA A 97 9.50 -1.21 -0.92
N PHE A 98 8.64 -1.37 0.09
CA PHE A 98 7.52 -0.48 0.38
C PHE A 98 7.99 0.99 0.56
N ARG A 99 9.02 1.22 1.39
CA ARG A 99 9.56 2.55 1.67
C ARG A 99 10.02 3.26 0.40
N TYR A 100 10.82 2.59 -0.42
CA TYR A 100 11.39 3.18 -1.62
C TYR A 100 10.38 3.31 -2.77
N ALA A 101 9.42 2.39 -2.89
CA ALA A 101 8.31 2.53 -3.82
C ALA A 101 7.51 3.81 -3.55
N ARG A 102 7.23 4.09 -2.27
CA ARG A 102 6.57 5.36 -1.88
C ARG A 102 7.47 6.56 -2.08
N ALA A 103 8.70 6.54 -1.58
CA ALA A 103 9.59 7.70 -1.60
C ALA A 103 9.81 8.22 -3.02
N THR A 104 10.16 7.32 -3.95
CA THR A 104 10.37 7.70 -5.35
C THR A 104 9.07 8.14 -6.04
N THR A 105 7.93 7.65 -5.60
CA THR A 105 6.63 8.06 -6.14
C THR A 105 6.24 9.44 -5.62
N VAL A 106 6.50 9.77 -4.35
CA VAL A 106 6.24 11.12 -3.78
C VAL A 106 6.94 12.20 -4.60
N GLU A 107 8.20 12.01 -4.97
CA GLU A 107 8.96 12.95 -5.81
C GLU A 107 8.25 13.21 -7.15
N ILE A 108 7.72 12.16 -7.79
CA ILE A 108 6.93 12.28 -9.02
C ILE A 108 5.65 13.07 -8.77
N LEU A 109 4.86 12.70 -7.75
CA LEU A 109 3.58 13.36 -7.46
C LEU A 109 3.74 14.85 -7.18
N GLN A 110 4.83 15.24 -6.52
CA GLN A 110 5.16 16.65 -6.23
C GLN A 110 5.54 17.45 -7.48
N SER A 111 5.96 16.78 -8.55
CA SER A 111 6.33 17.42 -9.82
C SER A 111 5.20 17.50 -10.84
N MET A 112 4.07 16.81 -10.59
CA MET A 112 2.95 16.73 -11.52
C MET A 112 2.23 18.07 -11.71
N THR A 113 1.92 18.38 -12.96
CA THR A 113 1.08 19.52 -13.35
C THR A 113 -0.41 19.22 -13.21
N ASP A 114 -1.27 20.24 -13.28
CA ASP A 114 -2.72 20.03 -13.31
C ASP A 114 -3.19 19.12 -14.46
N ALA A 115 -2.52 19.16 -15.61
CA ALA A 115 -2.83 18.32 -16.76
C ALA A 115 -2.47 16.85 -16.49
N ASP A 116 -1.38 16.58 -15.78
CA ASP A 116 -0.95 15.22 -15.43
C ASP A 116 -1.99 14.51 -14.54
N TRP A 117 -2.64 15.25 -13.65
CA TRP A 117 -3.71 14.72 -12.80
C TRP A 117 -4.96 14.30 -13.58
N GLN A 118 -5.17 14.86 -14.77
CA GLN A 118 -6.29 14.49 -15.66
C GLN A 118 -5.97 13.28 -16.54
N ARG A 119 -4.74 12.76 -16.51
CA ARG A 119 -4.38 11.57 -17.28
C ARG A 119 -5.12 10.35 -16.75
N GLU A 120 -5.56 9.53 -17.69
CA GLU A 120 -6.42 8.39 -17.42
C GLU A 120 -6.06 7.18 -18.26
N GLY A 121 -6.43 6.02 -17.75
CA GLY A 121 -6.41 4.74 -18.43
C GLY A 121 -7.64 3.92 -18.04
N THR A 122 -7.56 2.61 -18.23
CA THR A 122 -8.61 1.67 -17.84
C THR A 122 -8.03 0.64 -16.87
N HIS A 123 -8.55 0.55 -15.66
CA HIS A 123 -8.28 -0.54 -14.73
C HIS A 123 -9.06 -1.79 -15.16
N SER A 124 -8.38 -2.94 -15.22
CA SER A 124 -8.96 -4.20 -15.73
C SER A 124 -10.20 -4.67 -14.96
N GLU A 125 -10.37 -4.22 -13.72
CA GLU A 125 -11.47 -4.66 -12.83
C GLU A 125 -12.51 -3.57 -12.55
N SER A 126 -12.14 -2.29 -12.66
CA SER A 126 -13.00 -1.17 -12.23
C SER A 126 -13.28 -0.13 -13.32
N GLY A 127 -12.75 -0.34 -14.53
CA GLY A 127 -13.00 0.54 -15.67
C GLY A 127 -12.17 1.81 -15.61
N ARG A 128 -12.77 2.97 -15.90
CA ARG A 128 -12.04 4.25 -15.98
C ARG A 128 -11.22 4.52 -14.72
N TYR A 129 -9.95 4.86 -14.89
CA TYR A 129 -9.00 5.04 -13.79
C TYR A 129 -8.05 6.21 -14.06
N THR A 130 -8.09 7.23 -13.21
CA THR A 130 -7.27 8.45 -13.36
C THR A 130 -6.11 8.51 -12.36
N ALA A 131 -5.16 9.42 -12.60
CA ALA A 131 -4.12 9.73 -11.62
C ALA A 131 -4.69 10.26 -10.28
N GLU A 132 -5.81 11.00 -10.31
CA GLU A 132 -6.51 11.40 -9.07
C GLU A 132 -7.13 10.19 -8.33
N ASP A 133 -7.71 9.23 -9.06
CA ASP A 133 -8.26 8.02 -8.44
C ASP A 133 -7.17 7.19 -7.78
N TRP A 134 -6.00 7.09 -8.43
CA TRP A 134 -4.81 6.49 -7.85
C TRP A 134 -4.45 7.17 -6.52
N LEU A 135 -4.37 8.50 -6.49
CA LEU A 135 -3.99 9.23 -5.28
C LEU A 135 -5.01 9.04 -4.15
N ARG A 136 -6.31 9.10 -4.44
CA ARG A 136 -7.37 8.87 -3.44
C ARG A 136 -7.24 7.50 -2.77
N ILE A 137 -6.98 6.46 -3.56
CA ILE A 137 -6.84 5.09 -3.06
C ILE A 137 -5.56 4.97 -2.23
N TYR A 138 -4.42 5.33 -2.80
CA TYR A 138 -3.12 5.00 -2.22
C TYR A 138 -2.69 5.92 -1.08
N ALA A 139 -3.26 7.13 -0.99
CA ALA A 139 -3.06 8.01 0.18
C ALA A 139 -3.61 7.38 1.47
N GLY A 140 -4.73 6.66 1.40
CA GLY A 140 -5.33 5.98 2.55
C GLY A 140 -4.87 4.54 2.77
N HIS A 141 -4.36 3.87 1.73
CA HIS A 141 -4.07 2.44 1.74
C HIS A 141 -3.16 1.98 2.90
N ALA A 142 -1.97 2.59 3.03
CA ALA A 142 -1.03 2.24 4.09
C ALA A 142 -1.56 2.56 5.50
N HIS A 143 -2.34 3.64 5.66
CA HIS A 143 -2.95 4.01 6.93
C HIS A 143 -3.99 2.95 7.36
N GLY A 144 -4.84 2.50 6.44
CA GLY A 144 -5.82 1.45 6.72
C GLY A 144 -5.17 0.13 7.15
N HIS A 145 -4.04 -0.22 6.53
CA HIS A 145 -3.26 -1.39 6.92
C HIS A 145 -2.50 -1.20 8.23
N ALA A 146 -2.02 0.01 8.55
CA ALA A 146 -1.47 0.32 9.87
C ALA A 146 -2.53 0.10 10.96
N ASP A 147 -3.77 0.56 10.76
CA ASP A 147 -4.87 0.32 11.69
C ASP A 147 -5.21 -1.17 11.81
N GLN A 148 -5.09 -1.93 10.72
CA GLN A 148 -5.25 -3.39 10.76
C GLN A 148 -4.17 -4.05 11.63
N ILE A 149 -2.91 -3.64 11.51
CA ILE A 149 -1.80 -4.14 12.33
C ILE A 149 -2.04 -3.84 13.82
N ARG A 150 -2.43 -2.60 14.16
CA ARG A 150 -2.76 -2.23 15.56
C ARG A 150 -3.88 -3.11 16.14
N ARG A 151 -4.93 -3.40 15.36
CA ARG A 151 -6.00 -4.31 15.79
C ARG A 151 -5.52 -5.75 15.98
N LEU A 152 -4.55 -6.21 15.20
CA LEU A 152 -3.95 -7.54 15.39
C LEU A 152 -3.18 -7.61 16.71
N GLU A 153 -2.37 -6.60 17.01
CA GLU A 153 -1.62 -6.50 18.26
C GLU A 153 -2.54 -6.61 19.49
N GLU A 154 -3.63 -5.84 19.50
CA GLU A 154 -4.62 -5.88 20.58
C GLU A 154 -5.23 -7.28 20.77
N LYS A 155 -5.50 -8.00 19.69
CA LYS A 155 -6.10 -9.34 19.73
C LYS A 155 -5.10 -10.38 20.24
N ILE A 156 -3.87 -10.34 19.75
CA ILE A 156 -2.80 -11.25 20.19
C ILE A 156 -2.51 -11.05 21.69
N THR A 157 -2.45 -9.79 22.14
CA THR A 157 -2.19 -9.44 23.54
C THR A 157 -3.33 -9.84 24.47
N LYS A 158 -4.59 -9.79 24.00
CA LYS A 158 -5.76 -10.26 24.78
C LYS A 158 -5.85 -11.78 24.88
N GLN A 159 -5.34 -12.52 23.90
CA GLN A 159 -5.34 -13.99 23.90
C GLN A 159 -4.23 -14.60 24.77
N THR A 160 -3.18 -13.84 25.06
CA THR A 160 -2.03 -14.25 25.88
C THR A 160 -2.15 -13.88 27.36
N LYS A 161 -3.22 -13.15 27.74
CA LYS A 161 -3.59 -12.85 29.13
C LYS A 161 -4.69 -13.79 29.61
#